data_AF-A0A433WZ15-F1
#
_entry.id   AF-A0A433WZ15-F1
#
_cell.length_a   1.000
_cell.length_b   1.000
_cell.length_c   1.000
_cell.angle_alpha   90.00
_cell.angle_beta   90.00
_cell.angle_gamma   90.00
#
_symmetry.space_group_name_H-M   'P 1'
#
loop_
_entity.id
_entity.type
_entity.pdbx_description
1 polymer ?
#
loop_
_entity_poly.entity_id
_entity_poly.type
_entity_poly.pdbx_seq_one_letter_code
_entity_poly.pdbx_strand_id
1 'polypeptide(L)' 'MAHIPHMTIATDIITRLGGTRAAAKLLDKPPSTVQSWKGSGFIPARYQGEILEKARHAGIEINAADLVGADRTPTEARP' A
#
# COMPACT_ATOMS: atom_id res chain seq x y z
N MET A 1 -0.84 8.60 -22.90
CA MET A 1 -0.68 9.02 -21.50
C MET A 1 -0.12 7.84 -20.70
N ALA A 2 1.20 7.77 -20.52
CA ALA A 2 1.79 6.81 -19.60
C ALA A 2 1.63 7.38 -18.19
N HIS A 3 0.75 6.80 -17.38
CA HIS A 3 0.69 7.09 -15.96
C HIS A 3 1.99 6.57 -15.35
N ILE A 4 2.95 7.46 -15.08
CA ILE A 4 4.08 7.13 -14.22
C ILE A 4 3.46 6.86 -12.86
N PRO A 5 3.43 5.61 -12.35
CA PRO A 5 2.92 5.40 -11.02
C PRO A 5 3.86 6.16 -10.09
N HIS A 6 3.35 7.19 -9.42
CA HIS A 6 4.01 7.69 -8.22
C HIS A 6 4.07 6.46 -7.30
N MET A 7 5.26 5.87 -7.16
CA MET A 7 5.46 4.66 -6.36
C MET A 7 5.37 5.06 -4.89
N THR A 8 4.13 5.22 -4.45
CA THR A 8 3.77 5.38 -3.06
C THR A 8 3.85 4.01 -2.39
N ILE A 9 4.08 4.01 -1.08
CA ILE A 9 4.11 2.79 -0.26
C ILE A 9 2.83 1.98 -0.47
N ALA A 10 1.68 2.66 -0.46
CA ALA A 10 0.41 1.99 -0.71
C ALA A 10 0.38 1.30 -2.09
N THR A 11 0.88 1.95 -3.15
CA THR A 11 0.88 1.38 -4.49
C THR A 11 1.83 0.19 -4.60
N ASP A 12 3.01 0.24 -3.98
CA ASP A 12 3.95 -0.88 -3.95
C ASP A 12 3.35 -2.10 -3.23
N ILE A 13 2.90 -1.89 -1.99
CA ILE A 13 2.30 -2.94 -1.16
C ILE A 13 1.10 -3.58 -1.87
N ILE A 14 0.19 -2.77 -2.41
CA ILE A 14 -0.99 -3.29 -3.08
C ILE A 14 -0.61 -4.03 -4.36
N THR A 15 0.46 -3.64 -5.05
CA THR A 15 0.97 -4.37 -6.21
C THR A 15 1.54 -5.73 -5.80
N ARG A 16 2.33 -5.79 -4.73
CA ARG A 16 2.86 -7.05 -4.15
C ARG A 16 1.76 -7.99 -3.67
N LEU A 17 0.65 -7.45 -3.19
CA LEU A 17 -0.57 -8.20 -2.85
C LEU A 17 -1.35 -8.74 -4.07
N GLY A 18 -0.88 -8.52 -5.29
CA GLY A 18 -1.54 -8.94 -6.53
C GLY A 18 -2.49 -7.90 -7.14
N GLY A 19 -2.36 -6.64 -6.73
CA GLY A 19 -3.18 -5.51 -7.19
C GLY A 19 -4.43 -5.27 -6.36
N THR A 20 -5.17 -4.20 -6.69
CA THR A 20 -6.30 -3.69 -5.89
C THR A 20 -7.37 -4.74 -5.59
N ARG A 21 -7.74 -5.58 -6.58
CA ARG A 21 -8.78 -6.60 -6.41
C ARG A 21 -8.32 -7.77 -5.54
N ALA A 22 -7.08 -8.22 -5.72
CA ALA A 22 -6.51 -9.30 -4.92
C ALA A 22 -6.30 -8.85 -3.47
N ALA A 23 -5.75 -7.65 -3.27
CA ALA A 23 -5.63 -7.04 -1.94
C ALA A 23 -6.99 -6.86 -1.26
N ALA A 24 -8.01 -6.38 -1.96
CA ALA A 24 -9.37 -6.25 -1.43
C ALA A 24 -9.94 -7.59 -0.97
N LYS A 25 -9.77 -8.65 -1.77
CA LYS A 25 -10.22 -10.01 -1.43
C LYS A 25 -9.44 -10.59 -0.25
N LEU A 26 -8.13 -10.40 -0.21
CA LEU A 26 -7.24 -10.91 0.83
C LEU A 26 -7.49 -10.25 2.19
N LEU A 27 -7.80 -8.95 2.19
CA LEU A 27 -8.08 -8.15 3.38
C LEU A 27 -9.56 -8.11 3.77
N ASP A 28 -10.44 -8.74 3.00
CA ASP A 28 -11.89 -8.65 3.13
C ASP A 28 -12.37 -7.19 3.24
N LYS A 29 -11.85 -6.35 2.34
CA LYS A 29 -12.15 -4.90 2.27
C LYS A 29 -12.83 -4.56 0.95
N PRO A 30 -13.67 -3.52 0.92
CA PRO A 30 -14.15 -2.95 -0.33
C PRO A 30 -12.98 -2.52 -1.24
N PRO A 31 -13.03 -2.79 -2.56
CA PRO A 31 -12.01 -2.34 -3.50
C PRO A 31 -11.81 -0.81 -3.51
N SER A 32 -12.87 -0.05 -3.21
CA SER A 32 -12.84 1.41 -3.06
C SER A 32 -11.93 1.87 -1.92
N THR A 33 -11.91 1.13 -0.81
CA THR A 33 -11.01 1.41 0.33
C THR A 33 -9.55 1.23 -0.07
N VAL A 34 -9.24 0.12 -0.74
CA VAL A 34 -7.89 -0.19 -1.23
C VAL A 34 -7.46 0.84 -2.28
N GLN A 35 -8.37 1.24 -3.16
CA GLN A 35 -8.12 2.29 -4.16
C GLN A 35 -7.91 3.67 -3.51
N SER A 36 -8.63 3.98 -2.44
CA SER A 36 -8.42 5.20 -1.65
C SER A 36 -7.00 5.25 -1.04
N TRP A 37 -6.49 4.13 -0.52
CA TRP A 37 -5.10 4.06 -0.02
C TRP A 37 -4.07 4.28 -1.13
N LYS A 38 -4.29 3.74 -2.34
CA LYS A 38 -3.42 4.04 -3.49
C LYS A 38 -3.43 5.53 -3.82
N GLY A 39 -4.62 6.14 -3.83
CA GLY A 39 -4.80 7.56 -4.12
C GLY A 39 -4.18 8.48 -3.07
N SER A 40 -4.26 8.10 -1.78
CA SER A 40 -3.63 8.85 -0.68
C SER A 40 -2.14 8.58 -0.54
N GLY A 41 -1.65 7.47 -1.10
CA GLY A 41 -0.26 7.06 -1.05
C GLY A 41 0.19 6.38 0.25
N PHE A 42 -0.70 6.24 1.22
CA PHE A 42 -0.39 5.63 2.50
C PHE A 42 -1.49 4.66 2.95
N ILE A 43 -1.10 3.68 3.76
CA ILE A 43 -1.99 2.70 4.37
C ILE A 43 -2.13 3.06 5.87
N PRO A 44 -3.36 3.30 6.37
CA PRO A 44 -3.55 3.67 7.78
C PRO A 44 -3.03 2.59 8.74
N ALA A 45 -2.38 3.03 9.83
CA ALA A 45 -1.72 2.14 10.82
C ALA A 45 -2.62 1.01 11.34
N ARG A 46 -3.92 1.29 11.55
CA ARG A 46 -4.91 0.30 11.99
C ARG A 46 -5.07 -0.91 11.06
N TYR A 47 -4.70 -0.78 9.78
CA TYR A 47 -4.76 -1.85 8.80
C TYR A 47 -3.41 -2.51 8.54
N GLN A 48 -2.30 -1.91 8.99
CA GLN A 48 -0.95 -2.44 8.73
C GLN A 48 -0.77 -3.82 9.38
N GLY A 49 -1.24 -4.01 10.61
CA GLY A 49 -1.18 -5.32 11.28
C GLY A 49 -1.98 -6.40 10.55
N GLU A 50 -3.19 -6.07 10.10
CA GLU A 50 -4.03 -6.98 9.30
C GLU A 50 -3.35 -7.36 7.98
N ILE A 51 -2.72 -6.39 7.31
CA ILE A 51 -2.00 -6.62 6.06
C ILE A 51 -0.81 -7.55 6.26
N LEU A 52 -0.01 -7.34 7.30
CA LEU A 52 1.14 -8.20 7.60
C LEU A 52 0.70 -9.64 7.87
N GLU A 53 -0.32 -9.83 8.71
CA GLU A 53 -0.85 -11.15 9.03
C GLU A 53 -1.38 -11.85 7.77
N LYS A 54 -2.21 -11.18 6.98
CA LYS A 54 -2.81 -11.77 5.77
C LYS A 54 -1.76 -12.01 4.67
N ALA A 55 -0.79 -11.11 4.50
CA ALA A 55 0.32 -11.31 3.56
C ALA A 55 1.14 -12.54 3.94
N ARG A 56 1.51 -12.69 5.22
CA ARG A 56 2.20 -13.87 5.73
C ARG A 56 1.41 -15.15 5.48
N HIS A 57 0.10 -15.14 5.75
CA HIS A 57 -0.78 -16.28 5.46
C HIS A 57 -0.88 -16.62 3.97
N ALA A 58 -0.76 -15.64 3.08
CA ALA A 58 -0.76 -15.84 1.64
C ALA A 58 0.62 -16.18 1.06
N GLY A 59 1.67 -16.28 1.90
CA GLY A 59 3.05 -16.51 1.45
C GLY A 59 3.67 -15.30 0.74
N ILE A 60 3.13 -14.10 0.97
CA ILE A 60 3.63 -12.85 0.40
C ILE A 60 4.56 -12.21 1.42
N GLU A 61 5.83 -12.07 1.06
CA GLU A 61 6.84 -11.43 1.90
C GLU A 61 6.61 -9.92 1.93
N ILE A 62 5.97 -9.40 2.98
CA ILE A 62 5.82 -7.96 3.28
C ILE A 62 6.21 -7.75 4.74
N ASN A 63 7.09 -6.78 5.00
CA ASN A 63 7.55 -6.45 6.33
C ASN A 63 6.97 -5.12 6.82
N ALA A 64 6.97 -4.90 8.13
CA ALA A 64 6.51 -3.64 8.71
C ALA A 64 7.30 -2.43 8.18
N ALA A 65 8.60 -2.61 7.90
CA ALA A 65 9.45 -1.56 7.32
C ALA A 65 8.97 -1.13 5.93
N ASP A 66 8.36 -2.02 5.14
CA ASP A 66 7.79 -1.68 3.83
C ASP A 66 6.55 -0.78 3.98
N LEU A 67 5.71 -1.02 5.00
CA LEU A 67 4.46 -0.29 5.26
C LEU A 67 4.69 1.10 5.87
N VAL A 68 5.76 1.24 6.63
CA VAL A 68 6.13 2.49 7.33
C VAL A 68 7.02 3.38 6.46
N GLY A 69 7.48 2.86 5.31
CA GLY A 69 8.38 3.48 4.33
C GLY A 69 8.74 4.93 4.67
N ALA A 70 9.93 5.08 5.25
CA ALA A 70 10.48 6.35 5.67
C ALA A 70 10.15 7.43 4.64
N ASP A 71 9.49 8.47 5.14
CA ASP A 71 9.40 9.79 4.56
C ASP A 71 10.51 10.04 3.54
N ARG A 72 10.25 9.70 2.27
CA ARG A 72 10.85 10.42 1.17
C ARG A 72 9.89 11.56 0.93
N THR A 73 9.87 12.53 1.85
CA THR A 73 9.52 13.88 1.44
C THR A 73 10.38 14.18 0.22
N PRO A 74 9.82 14.51 -0.95
CA PRO A 74 10.38 15.66 -1.62
C PRO A 74 10.18 16.78 -0.59
N THR A 75 11.21 17.08 0.19
CA THR A 75 11.43 18.43 0.66
C THR A 75 11.60 19.25 -0.62
N GLU A 76 10.49 19.54 -1.29
CA GLU A 76 10.42 20.65 -2.21
C GLU A 76 10.34 21.86 -1.29
N ALA A 77 11.53 22.35 -0.97
CA ALA A 77 11.74 23.71 -0.53
C ALA A 77 10.91 24.62 -1.45
N ARG A 78 9.78 25.10 -0.94
CA ARG A 78 9.02 26.13 -1.61
C ARG A 78 9.73 27.47 -1.34
N PRO A 79 10.13 28.23 -2.38
CA PRO A 79 10.74 29.55 -2.20
C PRO A 79 9.78 30.56 -1.55
#